data_AF-A0A183TT53-F1
#
_entry.id   AF-A0A183TT53-F1
#
_cell.length_a   1.000
_cell.length_b   1.000
_cell.length_c   1.000
_cell.angle_alpha   90.00
_cell.angle_beta   90.00
_cell.angle_gamma   90.00
#
_symmetry.space_group_name_H-M   'P 1'
#
loop_
_entity.id
_entity.type
_entity.pdbx_description
1 polymer ?
#
loop_
_entity_poly.entity_id
_entity_poly.type
_entity_poly.pdbx_seq_one_letter_code
_entity_poly.pdbx_strand_id
1 'polypeptide(L)' 'MMLATLSPADINYEETLSTLRYADRAKQIVCKAVINEDPNARMIRELKDEVKRLREILRLERSTCGAGELQMSARK' A
#
# COMPACT_ATOMS: atom_id res chain seq x y z
N MET A 1 -7.00 20.60 2.13
CA MET A 1 -6.69 21.86 2.85
C MET A 1 -7.86 22.80 2.65
N MET A 2 -8.32 23.49 3.70
CA MET A 2 -9.41 24.46 3.62
C MET A 2 -8.93 25.81 4.14
N LEU A 3 -9.31 26.89 3.45
CA LEU A 3 -8.99 28.27 3.81
C LEU A 3 -10.29 29.07 3.94
N ALA A 4 -10.47 29.76 5.06
CA ALA A 4 -11.60 30.65 5.29
C ALA A 4 -11.15 32.10 5.05
N THR A 5 -11.77 32.77 4.09
CA THR A 5 -11.50 34.19 3.76
C THR A 5 -12.57 35.05 4.39
N LEU A 6 -12.16 36.06 5.16
CA LEU A 6 -13.05 36.93 5.94
C LEU A 6 -12.76 38.40 5.65
N SER A 7 -13.81 39.23 5.69
CA SER A 7 -13.69 40.68 5.63
C SER A 7 -13.84 41.26 7.04
N PRO A 8 -12.98 42.18 7.48
CA PRO A 8 -13.06 42.77 8.83
C PRO A 8 -14.17 43.82 8.99
N ALA A 9 -15.02 44.03 7.99
CA ALA A 9 -16.10 45.01 8.05
C ALA A 9 -17.29 44.50 8.88
N ASP A 10 -17.80 45.34 9.78
CA ASP A 10 -18.89 44.98 10.70
C ASP A 10 -20.19 44.60 9.98
N ILE A 11 -20.42 45.15 8.78
CA ILE A 11 -21.57 44.81 7.92
C ILE A 11 -21.60 43.34 7.49
N ASN A 12 -20.45 42.66 7.53
CA ASN A 12 -20.29 41.26 7.12
C ASN A 12 -20.16 40.31 8.31
N TYR A 13 -20.51 40.76 9.53
CA TYR A 13 -20.34 39.97 10.75
C TYR A 13 -21.12 38.64 10.72
N GLU A 14 -22.37 38.64 10.26
CA GLU A 14 -23.21 37.44 10.11
C GLU A 14 -22.60 36.39 9.15
N GLU A 15 -22.12 36.85 7.99
CA GLU A 15 -21.46 36.00 7.00
C GLU A 15 -20.11 35.46 7.49
N THR A 16 -19.37 36.31 8.22
CA THR A 16 -18.09 35.95 8.84
C THR A 16 -18.28 34.87 9.90
N LEU A 17 -19.29 35.00 10.75
CA LEU A 17 -19.64 34.01 11.77
C LEU A 17 -20.03 32.67 11.15
N SER A 18 -20.84 32.70 10.08
CA SER A 18 -21.26 31.50 9.36
C SER A 18 -20.07 30.79 8.71
N THR A 19 -19.14 31.55 8.12
CA THR A 19 -17.90 31.03 7.52
C THR A 19 -16.98 30.38 8.56
N LEU A 20 -16.79 31.02 9.72
CA LEU A 20 -16.00 30.48 10.83
C LEU A 20 -16.61 29.19 11.41
N ARG A 21 -17.94 29.15 11.59
CA ARG A 21 -18.65 27.94 12.05
C ARG A 21 -18.48 26.77 11.08
N TYR A 22 -18.46 27.05 9.77
CA TYR A 22 -18.21 26.01 8.77
C TYR A 22 -16.76 25.51 8.82
N ALA A 23 -15.79 26.42 8.99
CA ALA A 23 -14.39 26.06 9.15
C ALA A 23 -14.14 25.19 10.40
N ASP A 24 -14.82 25.49 11.52
CA ASP A 24 -14.72 24.71 12.75
C ASP A 24 -15.26 23.27 12.56
N ARG A 25 -16.40 23.12 11.86
CA ARG A 25 -16.90 21.79 11.47
C ARG A 25 -15.93 21.05 10.54
N ALA A 26 -15.35 21.75 9.57
CA ALA A 26 -14.41 21.15 8.63
C ALA A 26 -13.12 20.65 9.33
N LYS A 27 -12.68 21.31 10.41
CA LYS A 27 -11.56 20.85 11.25
C LYS A 27 -11.83 19.50 11.91
N GLN A 28 -13.09 19.18 12.19
CA GLN A 28 -13.48 17.91 12.84
C GLN A 28 -13.52 16.72 11.87
N ILE A 29 -13.36 16.94 10.57
CA ILE A 29 -13.38 15.87 9.57
C ILE A 29 -12.05 15.09 9.65
N VAL A 30 -12.14 13.83 10.10
CA VAL A 30 -10.99 12.93 10.17
C VAL A 30 -10.78 12.25 8.82
N CYS A 31 -9.70 12.61 8.13
CA CYS A 31 -9.31 11.97 6.87
C CYS A 31 -8.32 10.82 7.14
N LYS A 32 -8.71 9.58 6.81
CA LYS A 32 -7.77 8.46 6.76
C LYS A 32 -7.08 8.45 5.40
N ALA A 33 -5.93 9.11 5.31
CA ALA A 33 -5.10 9.06 4.12
C ALA A 33 -4.46 7.67 3.99
N VAL A 34 -4.92 6.89 3.01
CA VAL A 34 -4.29 5.63 2.62
C VAL A 34 -3.50 5.90 1.34
N ILE A 35 -2.24 5.49 1.31
CA ILE A 35 -1.44 5.52 0.08
C ILE A 35 -2.13 4.57 -0.90
N ASN A 36 -2.61 5.12 -2.01
CA ASN A 36 -3.31 4.34 -3.01
C ASN A 36 -2.27 3.56 -3.81
N GLU A 37 -1.89 2.38 -3.32
CA GLU A 37 -1.11 1.43 -4.10
C GLU A 37 -2.02 0.78 -5.13
N ASP A 38 -1.58 0.72 -6.39
CA ASP A 38 -2.33 0.03 -7.42
C ASP A 38 -2.55 -1.43 -7.01
N PRO A 39 -3.81 -1.93 -7.01
CA PRO A 39 -4.09 -3.31 -6.64
C PRO A 39 -3.32 -4.29 -7.55
N ASN A 40 -3.10 -3.89 -8.80
CA ASN A 40 -2.28 -4.63 -9.76
C ASN A 40 -0.80 -4.68 -9.35
N ALA A 41 -0.23 -3.57 -8.87
CA ALA A 41 1.17 -3.53 -8.45
C ALA A 41 1.41 -4.39 -7.20
N ARG A 42 0.47 -4.35 -6.25
CA ARG A 42 0.49 -5.23 -5.07
C ARG A 42 0.39 -6.70 -5.46
N MET A 43 -0.58 -7.05 -6.32
CA MET A 43 -0.77 -8.42 -6.80
C MET A 43 0.47 -8.95 -7.54
N ILE A 44 1.06 -8.14 -8.42
CA ILE A 44 2.28 -8.51 -9.16
C ILE A 44 3.45 -8.75 -8.21
N ARG A 45 3.57 -7.99 -7.12
CA ARG A 45 4.62 -8.19 -6.11
C ARG A 45 4.43 -9.51 -5.36
N GLU A 46 3.23 -9.77 -4.85
CA GLU A 46 2.91 -11.02 -4.15
C GLU A 46 3.13 -12.25 -5.06
N LEU A 47 2.68 -12.17 -6.32
CA LEU A 47 2.89 -13.25 -7.30
C LEU A 47 4.37 -13.47 -7.64
N LYS A 48 5.18 -12.40 -7.76
CA LYS A 48 6.62 -12.53 -8.03
C LYS A 48 7.37 -13.15 -6.85
N ASP A 49 7.00 -12.80 -5.63
CA ASP A 49 7.60 -13.36 -4.41
C ASP A 49 7.27 -14.85 -4.28
N GLU A 50 6.02 -15.25 -4.57
CA GLU A 50 5.63 -16.66 -4.52
C GLU A 50 6.31 -17.48 -5.64
N VAL A 51 6.44 -16.93 -6.85
CA VAL A 51 7.23 -17.56 -7.93
C VAL A 51 8.70 -17.72 -7.53
N LYS A 52 9.29 -16.73 -6.84
CA LYS A 52 10.66 -16.81 -6.35
C LYS A 52 10.80 -17.93 -5.31
N ARG A 53 9.90 -17.98 -4.32
CA ARG A 53 9.87 -19.01 -3.28
C ARG A 53 9.78 -20.41 -3.86
N LEU A 54 8.84 -20.63 -4.78
CA LEU A 54 8.64 -21.93 -5.44
C LEU A 54 9.87 -22.33 -6.27
N ARG A 55 10.49 -21.39 -7.00
CA ARG A 55 11.74 -21.65 -7.73
C ARG A 55 12.91 -21.97 -6.81
N GLU A 56 12.96 -21.40 -5.61
CA GLU A 56 14.00 -21.63 -4.62
C GLU A 56 13.86 -23.03 -4.00
N ILE A 57 12.63 -23.44 -3.68
CA ILE A 57 12.30 -24.81 -3.23
C ILE A 57 12.66 -25.83 -4.31
N LEU A 58 12.27 -25.61 -5.56
CA LEU A 58 12.61 -26.51 -6.67
C LEU A 58 14.12 -26.57 -6.95
N ARG A 59 14.86 -25.48 -6.72
CA ARG A 59 16.34 -25.48 -6.79
C ARG A 59 16.95 -26.31 -5.66
N LEU A 60 16.45 -26.14 -4.44
CA LEU A 60 16.88 -26.91 -3.27
C LEU A 60 16.57 -28.41 -3.45
N GLU A 61 15.37 -28.75 -3.93
CA GLU A 61 14.99 -30.13 -4.25
C GLU A 61 15.80 -30.72 -5.41
N ARG A 62 16.14 -29.93 -6.43
CA ARG A 62 17.07 -30.37 -7.49
C ARG A 62 18.47 -30.65 -6.96
N SER A 63 18.94 -29.89 -5.98
CA SER A 63 20.25 -30.12 -5.36
C SER A 63 20.27 -31.32 -4.41
N THR A 64 19.15 -31.67 -3.78
CA THR A 64 19.07 -32.86 -2.92
C THR A 64 18.78 -34.14 -3.71
N CYS A 65 18.08 -34.05 -4.85
CA CYS A 65 17.72 -35.22 -5.66
C CYS A 65 18.76 -35.58 -6.75
N GLY A 66 19.60 -34.63 -7.21
CA GLY A 66 20.67 -34.92 -8.18
C GLY A 66 21.80 -35.83 -7.68
N ALA A 67 21.86 -36.12 -6.38
CA ALA A 67 22.82 -37.08 -5.81
C ALA A 67 22.34 -38.55 -5.87
N GLY A 68 21.06 -38.81 -6.17
CA GLY A 68 20.49 -40.16 -6.13
C GLY A 68 20.65 -40.98 -7.41
N GLU A 69 20.75 -40.34 -8.57
CA GLU A 69 20.70 -41.07 -9.85
C GLU A 69 22.08 -41.55 -10.36
N LEU A 70 23.18 -40.94 -9.90
CA LEU A 70 24.53 -41.34 -10.34
C LEU A 70 25.13 -42.53 -9.57
N GLN A 71 24.58 -42.91 -8.41
CA GLN A 71 25.08 -44.07 -7.65
C GLN A 71 24.58 -45.42 -8.19
N MET A 72 23.47 -45.46 -8.95
CA MET A 72 22.90 -46.73 -9.43
C MET A 72 23.53 -47.26 -10.71
N SER A 73 24.39 -46.48 -11.38
CA SER A 73 25.15 -46.95 -12.56
C SER A 73 26.60 -47.37 -12.23
N ALA A 74 27.07 -47.18 -10.99
CA ALA A 74 28.48 -47.39 -10.61
C ALA A 74 28.71 -48.62 -9.70
N ARG A 75 27.72 -49.48 -9.51
CA ARG A 75 27.94 -50.83 -8.99
C ARG A 75 27.72 -51.83 -10.13
N LYS A 76 28.83 -52.46 -10.52
CA LYS A 76 28.92 -53.70 -11.30
C LYS A 76 27.77 -54.67 -10.99
#